data_AF-A0A944H1I3-F1
#
_entry.id   AF-A0A944H1I3-F1
#
_cell.length_a   1.000
_cell.length_b   1.000
_cell.length_c   1.000
_cell.angle_alpha   90.00
_cell.angle_beta   90.00
_cell.angle_gamma   90.00
#
_symmetry.space_group_name_H-M   'P 1'
#
loop_
_entity.id
_entity.type
_entity.pdbx_description
1 polymer ?
#
loop_
_entity_poly.entity_id
_entity_poly.type
_entity_poly.pdbx_seq_one_letter_code
_entity_poly.pdbx_strand_id
1 'polypeptide(L)'
;MKKLLLLCLFLIGLTAAVFGFLNFQGLAAKGEFETILLDFREDVAENVIEKDLQAIAQQYHVTPQLDNKYSAVDHVYVIKGDRQRLNDLRKSPFAKVTEFIEPNYIYKIVPQGQATWLGELLAPQQNEEPSSSLIGPNDQYYSKQWNLHKIGVEAAWTRSKGSGITVAVIDTGITKVRDLYETKFVKGYDFVNDTEAAKDDNGHGTHVAGTVAQATNNAYGVAGVAYEASLMPLKVLNADGAGTVADIAEAIKFAADNGADIINMSLGGSGESQLMEDAVKYAHNKGVTIIAAAGNENTNGVSYPARYDHVIGVSAFGPDGERASYSNYGAGVDISAPGGSETGTILQETINEQGEGVFLGLQGTSMASPHVAGVAALIKALGIKEPDEILQVLQQSARVIKDDGLNYYGAGQLNAEAAVKLASDGIISVPDFFRWLREQGYLNPGFWIDGGAIALVPKIFMVLGSYLLAWFLRVYFPFTWSWSLFSGLTFGSSGLFFLKGFYIFDLPQWPFRVLGSSIPELGNTLQGTDALNPFFASVLIPFVLIALFLGHPSWKWFAIGATLGITAFLTVSAVYDPAVWGLGNSNLARIFLLVNAVLCYGLARLALKKDGQTA
;
A
#
# COMPACT_ATOMS: atom_id res chain seq x y z
N MET A 1 -44.05 -27.42 7.58
CA MET A 1 -43.41 -27.74 6.29
C MET A 1 -42.23 -26.83 5.95
N LYS A 2 -42.38 -25.49 5.86
CA LYS A 2 -41.25 -24.59 5.53
C LYS A 2 -40.04 -24.65 6.48
N LYS A 3 -40.27 -24.79 7.80
CA LYS A 3 -39.18 -24.94 8.79
C LYS A 3 -38.42 -26.27 8.66
N LEU A 4 -39.10 -27.34 8.24
CA LEU A 4 -38.49 -28.65 8.00
C LEU A 4 -37.68 -28.62 6.69
N LEU A 5 -38.18 -27.93 5.66
CA LEU A 5 -37.47 -27.74 4.40
C LEU A 5 -36.19 -26.93 4.58
N LEU A 6 -36.23 -25.86 5.38
CA LEU A 6 -35.05 -25.06 5.72
C LEU A 6 -34.03 -25.84 6.54
N LEU A 7 -34.47 -26.67 7.48
CA LEU A 7 -33.58 -27.56 8.24
C LEU A 7 -32.93 -28.60 7.32
N CYS A 8 -33.69 -29.19 6.40
CA CYS A 8 -33.15 -30.15 5.43
C CYS A 8 -32.17 -29.47 4.46
N LEU A 9 -32.47 -28.27 3.95
CA LEU A 9 -31.55 -27.51 3.10
C LEU A 9 -30.30 -27.08 3.85
N PHE A 10 -30.40 -26.71 5.13
CA PHE A 10 -29.26 -26.42 5.98
C PHE A 10 -28.40 -27.66 6.23
N LEU A 11 -29.01 -28.82 6.51
CA LEU A 11 -28.28 -30.08 6.70
C LEU A 11 -27.66 -30.61 5.41
N ILE A 12 -28.31 -30.42 4.26
CA ILE A 12 -27.76 -30.72 2.92
C ILE A 12 -26.61 -29.76 2.60
N GLY A 13 -26.75 -28.47 2.92
CA GLY A 13 -25.67 -27.50 2.78
C GLY A 13 -24.48 -27.78 3.70
N LEU A 14 -24.75 -28.20 4.95
CA LEU A 14 -23.72 -28.58 5.92
C LEU A 14 -23.03 -29.89 5.53
N THR A 15 -23.76 -30.88 5.02
CA THR A 15 -23.17 -32.13 4.53
C THR A 15 -22.42 -31.91 3.22
N ALA A 16 -22.89 -31.05 2.30
CA ALA A 16 -22.15 -30.65 1.12
C ALA A 16 -20.90 -29.82 1.48
N ALA A 17 -20.95 -28.98 2.51
CA ALA A 17 -19.80 -28.24 3.02
C ALA A 17 -18.79 -29.17 3.69
N VAL A 18 -19.24 -30.13 4.50
CA VAL A 18 -18.37 -31.10 5.20
C VAL A 18 -17.81 -32.16 4.26
N PHE A 19 -18.59 -32.72 3.34
CA PHE A 19 -18.08 -33.65 2.30
C PHE A 19 -17.29 -32.92 1.22
N GLY A 20 -17.60 -31.66 0.93
CA GLY A 20 -16.76 -30.77 0.13
C GLY A 20 -15.42 -30.55 0.81
N PHE A 21 -15.40 -30.20 2.10
CA PHE A 21 -14.18 -30.03 2.90
C PHE A 21 -13.34 -31.31 3.02
N LEU A 22 -13.97 -32.48 3.14
CA LEU A 22 -13.26 -33.76 3.27
C LEU A 22 -12.65 -34.25 1.94
N ASN A 23 -13.11 -33.74 0.79
CA ASN A 23 -12.52 -33.99 -0.53
C ASN A 23 -11.68 -32.81 -1.07
N PHE A 24 -11.55 -31.72 -0.31
CA PHE A 24 -10.55 -30.70 -0.58
C PHE A 24 -9.17 -31.30 -0.25
N GLN A 25 -8.41 -31.63 -1.29
CA GLN A 25 -6.95 -31.53 -1.16
C GLN A 25 -6.69 -30.07 -0.77
N GLY A 26 -6.13 -29.85 0.42
CA GLY A 26 -6.02 -28.52 1.01
C GLY A 26 -5.54 -27.47 0.01
N LEU A 27 -6.08 -26.26 0.13
CA LEU A 27 -5.72 -25.04 -0.62
C LEU A 27 -4.24 -24.63 -0.49
N ALA A 28 -3.42 -25.39 0.25
CA ALA A 28 -1.98 -25.29 0.26
C ALA A 28 -1.43 -26.17 -0.87
N ALA A 29 -0.99 -25.54 -1.97
CA ALA A 29 -0.23 -26.22 -2.99
C ALA A 29 0.97 -26.90 -2.33
N LYS A 30 1.05 -28.22 -2.50
CA LYS A 30 2.05 -29.09 -1.87
C LYS A 30 3.41 -28.85 -2.54
N GLY A 31 4.14 -27.83 -2.10
CA GLY A 31 5.42 -27.43 -2.68
C GLY A 31 6.45 -28.55 -2.79
N GLU A 32 7.34 -28.39 -3.77
CA GLU A 32 8.49 -29.26 -4.02
C GLU A 32 9.64 -28.88 -3.08
N PHE A 33 10.29 -29.89 -2.52
CA PHE A 33 11.50 -29.73 -1.72
C PHE A 33 12.33 -31.02 -1.80
N GLU A 34 13.65 -30.87 -1.73
CA GLU A 34 14.61 -31.98 -1.64
C GLU A 34 15.36 -31.99 -0.31
N THR A 35 15.24 -30.90 0.45
CA THR A 35 15.89 -30.68 1.72
C THR A 35 14.90 -30.17 2.77
N ILE A 36 15.24 -30.39 4.04
CA ILE A 36 14.46 -30.02 5.22
C ILE A 36 15.28 -29.01 6.02
N LEU A 37 14.63 -27.94 6.44
CA LEU A 37 15.14 -26.94 7.36
C LEU A 37 14.98 -27.42 8.80
N LEU A 38 16.06 -27.24 9.56
CA LEU A 38 16.14 -27.44 11.00
C LEU A 38 16.57 -26.11 11.60
N ASP A 39 15.61 -25.40 12.17
CA ASP A 39 15.83 -24.15 12.87
C ASP A 39 15.89 -24.45 14.38
N PHE A 40 17.07 -24.27 14.98
CA PHE A 40 17.27 -24.52 16.42
C PHE A 40 17.00 -23.25 17.21
N ARG A 41 16.30 -23.38 18.34
CA ARG A 41 16.01 -22.21 19.16
C ARG A 41 17.30 -21.54 19.64
N GLU A 42 17.27 -20.21 19.64
CA GLU A 42 18.38 -19.35 20.08
C GLU A 42 18.81 -19.55 21.55
N ASP A 43 17.95 -20.13 22.38
CA ASP A 43 18.25 -20.42 23.79
C ASP A 43 19.03 -21.72 24.01
N VAL A 44 19.21 -22.52 22.94
CA VAL A 44 19.89 -23.82 23.01
C VAL A 44 21.39 -23.65 22.85
N ALA A 45 22.15 -24.23 23.76
CA ALA A 45 23.62 -24.16 23.72
C ALA A 45 24.19 -24.90 22.50
N GLU A 46 25.21 -24.32 21.87
CA GLU A 46 25.85 -24.80 20.63
C GLU A 46 26.29 -26.28 20.72
N ASN A 47 26.83 -26.70 21.87
CA ASN A 47 27.24 -28.09 22.10
C ASN A 47 26.06 -29.10 22.10
N VAL A 48 24.85 -28.65 22.44
CA VAL A 48 23.63 -29.44 22.36
C VAL A 48 23.19 -29.56 20.89
N ILE A 49 23.25 -28.45 20.15
CA ILE A 49 22.95 -28.42 18.71
C ILE A 49 23.89 -29.37 17.96
N GLU A 50 25.20 -29.27 18.16
CA GLU A 50 26.19 -30.16 17.53
C GLU A 50 25.91 -31.64 17.81
N LYS A 51 25.56 -31.97 19.06
CA LYS A 51 25.24 -33.34 19.46
C LYS A 51 23.98 -33.85 18.76
N ASP A 52 22.95 -33.03 18.68
CA ASP A 52 21.69 -33.40 18.02
C ASP A 52 21.86 -33.51 16.51
N LEU A 53 22.65 -32.63 15.88
CA LEU A 53 23.03 -32.74 14.47
C LEU A 53 23.79 -34.04 14.20
N GLN A 54 24.75 -34.43 15.05
CA GLN A 54 25.45 -35.71 14.95
C GLN A 54 24.50 -36.90 15.10
N ALA A 55 23.55 -36.83 16.03
CA ALA A 55 22.55 -37.87 16.23
C ALA A 55 21.61 -38.00 15.01
N ILE A 56 21.17 -36.88 14.43
CA ILE A 56 20.38 -36.84 13.19
C ILE A 56 21.18 -37.44 12.04
N ALA A 57 22.44 -37.05 11.89
CA ALA A 57 23.32 -37.56 10.84
C ALA A 57 23.45 -39.08 10.89
N GLN A 58 23.67 -39.64 12.09
CA GLN A 58 23.78 -41.08 12.32
C GLN A 58 22.44 -41.81 12.12
N GLN A 59 21.35 -41.28 12.67
CA GLN A 59 20.05 -41.93 12.63
C GLN A 59 19.47 -41.97 11.21
N TYR A 60 19.60 -40.89 10.46
CA TYR A 60 18.98 -40.73 9.14
C TYR A 60 19.94 -40.89 7.97
N HIS A 61 21.24 -41.11 8.22
CA HIS A 61 22.28 -41.26 7.20
C HIS A 61 22.34 -40.04 6.26
N VAL A 62 22.33 -38.86 6.86
CA VAL A 62 22.37 -37.56 6.17
C VAL A 62 23.54 -36.74 6.70
N THR A 63 23.91 -35.70 5.97
CA THR A 63 24.91 -34.72 6.41
C THR A 63 24.19 -33.41 6.67
N PRO A 64 23.93 -33.03 7.92
CA PRO A 64 23.50 -31.69 8.26
C PRO A 64 24.62 -30.70 7.95
N GLN A 65 24.23 -29.57 7.37
CA GLN A 65 25.13 -28.47 7.07
C GLN A 65 24.38 -27.16 7.26
N LEU A 66 25.12 -26.07 7.50
CA LEU A 66 24.54 -24.74 7.38
C LEU A 66 24.06 -24.52 5.95
N ASP A 67 22.98 -23.76 5.79
CA ASP A 67 22.50 -23.37 4.47
C ASP A 67 23.52 -22.47 3.77
N ASN A 68 23.88 -21.37 4.44
CA ASN A 68 24.96 -20.48 4.04
C ASN A 68 25.67 -19.88 5.27
N LYS A 69 26.66 -19.00 5.07
CA LYS A 69 27.45 -18.46 6.20
C LYS A 69 26.65 -17.59 7.18
N TYR A 70 25.52 -17.01 6.75
CA TYR A 70 24.69 -16.16 7.62
C TYR A 70 23.76 -16.99 8.50
N SER A 71 23.38 -18.18 8.04
CA SER A 71 22.53 -19.14 8.78
C SER A 71 23.13 -19.63 10.09
N ALA A 72 24.44 -19.44 10.31
CA ALA A 72 25.10 -19.78 11.57
C ALA A 72 24.57 -18.94 12.74
N VAL A 73 24.20 -17.68 12.48
CA VAL A 73 23.73 -16.75 13.51
C VAL A 73 22.35 -17.14 14.01
N ASP A 74 21.50 -17.65 13.13
CA ASP A 74 20.11 -18.04 13.42
C ASP A 74 19.96 -19.57 13.61
N HIS A 75 21.08 -20.28 13.80
CA HIS A 75 21.15 -21.73 13.95
C HIS A 75 20.30 -22.53 12.93
N VAL A 76 20.26 -22.09 11.68
CA VAL A 76 19.51 -22.74 10.60
C VAL A 76 20.39 -23.74 9.86
N TYR A 77 19.97 -25.00 9.87
CA TYR A 77 20.64 -26.11 9.20
C TYR A 77 19.74 -26.77 8.17
N VAL A 78 20.36 -27.36 7.16
CA VAL A 78 19.71 -28.06 6.06
C VAL A 78 20.18 -29.49 6.00
N ILE A 79 19.24 -30.41 5.83
CA ILE A 79 19.50 -31.83 5.57
C ILE A 79 18.72 -32.28 4.33
N LYS A 80 19.27 -33.22 3.55
CA LYS A 80 18.48 -33.90 2.50
C LYS A 80 17.29 -34.62 3.13
N GLY A 81 16.13 -34.61 2.48
CA GLY A 81 14.95 -35.25 3.04
C GLY A 81 13.69 -35.14 2.21
N ASP A 82 12.84 -36.16 2.35
CA ASP A 82 11.50 -36.20 1.76
C ASP A 82 10.43 -35.96 2.84
N ARG A 83 9.16 -36.06 2.43
CA ARG A 83 8.01 -35.89 3.32
C ARG A 83 7.95 -36.92 4.45
N GLN A 84 8.45 -38.13 4.22
CA GLN A 84 8.47 -39.15 5.26
C GLN A 84 9.47 -38.75 6.35
N ARG A 85 10.69 -38.39 5.94
CA ARG A 85 11.74 -37.91 6.86
C ARG A 85 11.31 -36.68 7.64
N LEU A 86 10.67 -35.72 6.97
CA LEU A 86 10.10 -34.52 7.62
C LEU A 86 9.14 -34.89 8.75
N ASN A 87 8.23 -35.83 8.49
CA ASN A 87 7.26 -36.28 9.49
C ASN A 87 7.91 -37.04 10.65
N ASP A 88 8.97 -37.81 10.37
CA ASP A 88 9.72 -38.55 11.39
C ASP A 88 10.49 -37.59 12.31
N LEU A 89 11.15 -36.57 11.74
CA LEU A 89 11.88 -35.54 12.50
C LEU A 89 10.95 -34.73 13.39
N ARG A 90 9.79 -34.31 12.88
CA ARG A 90 8.76 -33.59 13.66
C ARG A 90 8.23 -34.38 14.87
N LYS A 91 8.33 -35.71 14.84
CA LYS A 91 7.92 -36.59 15.95
C LYS A 91 9.08 -37.02 16.84
N SER A 92 10.31 -36.69 16.46
CA SER A 92 11.52 -37.06 17.17
C SER A 92 11.75 -36.17 18.40
N PRO A 93 12.64 -36.57 19.32
CA PRO A 93 13.07 -35.70 20.42
C PRO A 93 13.69 -34.37 19.96
N PHE A 94 14.28 -34.33 18.76
CA PHE A 94 14.91 -33.14 18.19
C PHE A 94 13.91 -31.99 18.01
N ALA A 95 12.63 -32.30 17.77
CA ALA A 95 11.56 -31.32 17.67
C ALA A 95 11.37 -30.45 18.94
N LYS A 96 11.92 -30.87 20.09
CA LYS A 96 11.81 -30.13 21.35
C LYS A 96 12.85 -29.02 21.50
N VAL A 97 13.92 -29.06 20.72
CA VAL A 97 15.00 -28.05 20.75
C VAL A 97 15.03 -27.21 19.48
N THR A 98 14.33 -27.64 18.43
CA THR A 98 14.07 -26.83 17.24
C THR A 98 12.89 -25.91 17.44
N GLU A 99 12.98 -24.69 16.91
CA GLU A 99 11.84 -23.81 16.76
C GLU A 99 10.91 -24.34 15.66
N PHE A 100 11.48 -24.62 14.48
CA PHE A 100 10.75 -25.19 13.36
C PHE A 100 11.53 -26.32 12.68
N ILE A 101 10.77 -27.31 12.20
CA ILE A 101 11.24 -28.34 11.29
C ILE A 101 10.32 -28.30 10.09
N GLU A 102 10.78 -27.79 8.96
CA GLU A 102 9.94 -27.50 7.81
C GLU A 102 10.62 -27.85 6.48
N PRO A 103 9.85 -28.11 5.41
CA PRO A 103 10.45 -28.33 4.10
C PRO A 103 11.15 -27.07 3.60
N ASN A 104 12.38 -27.22 3.08
CA ASN A 104 13.05 -26.14 2.37
C ASN A 104 12.47 -26.04 0.96
N TYR A 105 11.34 -25.35 0.81
CA TYR A 105 10.65 -25.28 -0.47
C TYR A 105 11.50 -24.64 -1.55
N ILE A 106 11.37 -25.15 -2.77
CA ILE A 106 12.02 -24.59 -3.94
C ILE A 106 11.14 -23.49 -4.52
N TYR A 107 11.69 -22.29 -4.59
CA TYR A 107 11.11 -21.14 -5.26
C TYR A 107 11.78 -21.01 -6.61
N LYS A 108 11.02 -20.55 -7.60
CA LYS A 108 11.51 -20.40 -8.97
C LYS A 108 11.24 -18.97 -9.43
N ILE A 109 11.95 -18.54 -10.46
CA ILE A 109 11.45 -17.47 -11.33
C ILE A 109 10.00 -17.84 -11.69
N VAL A 110 9.07 -16.91 -11.53
CA VAL A 110 7.66 -17.23 -11.75
C VAL A 110 7.51 -17.65 -13.22
N PRO A 111 7.05 -18.88 -13.52
CA PRO A 111 7.20 -19.47 -14.84
C PRO A 111 6.67 -18.53 -15.93
N GLN A 112 7.52 -18.17 -16.88
CA GLN A 112 7.06 -17.54 -18.10
C GLN A 112 6.28 -18.62 -18.86
N GLY A 113 4.95 -18.53 -18.90
CA GLY A 113 4.12 -19.47 -19.65
C GLY A 113 4.72 -19.67 -21.04
N GLN A 114 4.94 -20.93 -21.44
CA GLN A 114 5.68 -21.38 -22.63
C GLN A 114 6.48 -20.27 -23.30
N ALA A 115 7.78 -20.19 -22.99
CA ALA A 115 8.78 -19.36 -23.64
C ALA A 115 8.54 -19.26 -25.15
N THR A 116 7.65 -18.35 -25.52
CA THR A 116 7.78 -17.65 -26.75
C THR A 116 8.73 -16.54 -26.35
N TRP A 117 9.97 -16.73 -26.76
CA TRP A 117 10.92 -15.67 -27.07
C TRP A 117 10.30 -14.69 -28.10
N LEU A 118 9.09 -14.19 -27.83
CA LEU A 118 8.30 -13.21 -28.59
C LEU A 118 8.66 -11.79 -28.12
N GLY A 119 9.80 -11.62 -27.45
CA GLY A 119 10.48 -10.34 -27.35
C GLY A 119 11.33 -10.15 -28.61
N GLU A 120 11.25 -8.98 -29.22
CA GLU A 120 12.17 -8.59 -30.29
C GLU A 120 13.59 -8.53 -29.69
N LEU A 121 14.47 -9.48 -30.05
CA LEU A 121 15.88 -9.43 -29.71
C LEU A 121 16.51 -8.28 -30.51
N LEU A 122 16.77 -7.16 -29.83
CA LEU A 122 17.48 -6.05 -30.44
C LEU A 122 18.95 -6.21 -30.11
N ALA A 123 19.79 -6.30 -31.14
CA ALA A 123 21.22 -6.25 -30.97
C ALA A 123 21.60 -4.88 -30.38
N PRO A 124 22.56 -4.81 -29.44
CA PRO A 124 23.10 -3.54 -28.97
C PRO A 124 23.71 -2.76 -30.14
N GLN A 125 22.95 -1.85 -30.74
CA GLN A 125 23.45 -1.04 -31.86
C GLN A 125 24.28 0.12 -31.31
N GLN A 126 25.54 0.23 -31.76
CA GLN A 126 26.44 1.31 -31.35
C GLN A 126 26.22 2.62 -32.13
N ASN A 127 25.40 2.64 -33.20
CA ASN A 127 25.45 3.69 -34.24
C ASN A 127 24.09 4.17 -34.82
N GLU A 128 22.94 3.95 -34.16
CA GLU A 128 21.72 4.65 -34.58
C GLU A 128 21.70 6.04 -33.94
N GLU A 129 21.57 7.10 -34.75
CA GLU A 129 21.42 8.45 -34.19
C GLU A 129 20.13 8.51 -33.36
N PRO A 130 20.19 9.01 -32.11
CA PRO A 130 19.04 9.07 -31.23
C PRO A 130 17.97 9.94 -31.89
N SER A 131 16.80 9.36 -32.18
CA SER A 131 15.65 10.17 -32.55
C SER A 131 15.22 10.93 -31.31
N SER A 132 15.55 12.21 -31.22
CA SER A 132 15.15 13.04 -30.08
C SER A 132 13.62 13.09 -30.02
N SER A 133 12.99 12.31 -29.13
CA SER A 133 11.63 12.61 -28.75
C SER A 133 11.67 13.95 -28.01
N LEU A 134 10.83 14.90 -28.42
CA LEU A 134 10.75 16.21 -27.76
C LEU A 134 10.13 16.12 -26.35
N ILE A 135 9.68 14.91 -25.95
CA ILE A 135 9.02 14.58 -24.68
C ILE A 135 9.55 13.20 -24.25
N GLY A 136 10.12 13.09 -23.05
CA GLY A 136 10.70 11.86 -22.49
C GLY A 136 12.24 11.81 -22.50
N PRO A 137 12.85 10.76 -21.92
CA PRO A 137 14.30 10.55 -21.95
C PRO A 137 14.88 10.36 -23.35
N ASN A 138 16.17 10.62 -23.51
CA ASN A 138 16.87 10.53 -24.80
C ASN A 138 17.37 9.12 -25.17
N ASP A 139 17.02 8.11 -24.39
CA ASP A 139 17.42 6.71 -24.54
C ASP A 139 16.83 6.11 -25.83
N GLN A 140 17.65 5.38 -26.60
CA GLN A 140 17.37 4.97 -27.99
C GLN A 140 16.04 4.22 -28.16
N TYR A 141 15.71 3.35 -27.21
CA TYR A 141 14.54 2.48 -27.27
C TYR A 141 13.43 2.91 -26.29
N TYR A 142 13.53 4.09 -25.68
CA TYR A 142 12.51 4.58 -24.74
C TYR A 142 11.09 4.60 -25.34
N SER A 143 10.98 4.97 -26.63
CA SER A 143 9.70 4.96 -27.36
C SER A 143 9.03 3.59 -27.46
N LYS A 144 9.77 2.50 -27.23
CA LYS A 144 9.24 1.12 -27.18
C LYS A 144 8.77 0.71 -25.77
N GLN A 145 9.09 1.46 -24.72
CA GLN A 145 8.74 1.15 -23.33
C GLN A 145 7.34 1.66 -22.96
N TRP A 146 6.31 1.07 -23.58
CA TRP A 146 4.89 1.37 -23.33
C TRP A 146 4.53 1.37 -21.83
N ASN A 147 5.20 0.50 -21.07
CA ASN A 147 5.03 0.30 -19.63
C ASN A 147 5.28 1.56 -18.83
N LEU A 148 6.34 2.32 -19.17
CA LEU A 148 6.71 3.56 -18.49
C LEU A 148 5.71 4.68 -18.77
N HIS A 149 5.26 4.78 -20.02
CA HIS A 149 4.21 5.70 -20.41
C HIS A 149 2.87 5.37 -19.72
N LYS A 150 2.51 4.08 -19.63
CA LYS A 150 1.24 3.62 -19.06
C LYS A 150 1.08 4.03 -17.60
N ILE A 151 2.17 3.95 -16.81
CA ILE A 151 2.18 4.34 -15.40
C ILE A 151 2.42 5.84 -15.18
N GLY A 152 2.68 6.63 -16.24
CA GLY A 152 2.89 8.08 -16.14
C GLY A 152 4.21 8.47 -15.47
N VAL A 153 5.28 7.69 -15.67
CA VAL A 153 6.55 7.90 -14.97
C VAL A 153 7.24 9.24 -15.31
N GLU A 154 7.05 9.77 -16.53
CA GLU A 154 7.65 11.04 -16.97
C GLU A 154 7.23 12.21 -16.06
N ALA A 155 5.95 12.28 -15.74
CA ALA A 155 5.44 13.29 -14.81
C ALA A 155 5.97 13.05 -13.40
N ALA A 156 6.20 11.79 -13.02
CA ALA A 156 6.77 11.45 -11.72
C ALA A 156 8.22 11.94 -11.57
N TRP A 157 9.04 11.80 -12.62
CA TRP A 157 10.43 12.25 -12.66
C TRP A 157 10.63 13.76 -12.48
N THR A 158 9.58 14.56 -12.68
CA THR A 158 9.61 16.00 -12.35
C THR A 158 9.68 16.27 -10.85
N ARG A 159 9.33 15.28 -10.01
CA ARG A 159 9.29 15.38 -8.54
C ARG A 159 10.34 14.50 -7.86
N SER A 160 10.52 13.27 -8.33
CA SER A 160 11.43 12.29 -7.72
C SER A 160 11.93 11.31 -8.77
N LYS A 161 13.19 10.88 -8.61
CA LYS A 161 13.84 9.85 -9.45
C LYS A 161 14.44 8.72 -8.60
N GLY A 162 14.14 8.69 -7.29
CA GLY A 162 14.60 7.65 -6.36
C GLY A 162 15.95 7.94 -5.70
N SER A 163 16.47 9.16 -5.76
CA SER A 163 17.76 9.51 -5.16
C SER A 163 17.82 9.20 -3.66
N GLY A 164 18.91 8.56 -3.24
CA GLY A 164 19.16 8.22 -1.85
C GLY A 164 18.44 6.96 -1.35
N ILE A 165 17.69 6.28 -2.22
CA ILE A 165 16.97 5.05 -1.89
C ILE A 165 17.75 3.84 -2.41
N THR A 166 17.82 2.78 -1.60
CA THR A 166 18.43 1.50 -1.96
C THR A 166 17.35 0.45 -2.20
N VAL A 167 17.34 -0.15 -3.39
CA VAL A 167 16.44 -1.25 -3.75
C VAL A 167 17.23 -2.56 -3.83
N ALA A 168 16.91 -3.51 -2.96
CA ALA A 168 17.41 -4.87 -3.02
C ALA A 168 16.63 -5.69 -4.04
N VAL A 169 17.36 -6.30 -4.97
CA VAL A 169 16.81 -7.21 -5.98
C VAL A 169 17.23 -8.62 -5.58
N ILE A 170 16.29 -9.34 -4.98
CA ILE A 170 16.46 -10.74 -4.57
C ILE A 170 16.02 -11.62 -5.74
N ASP A 171 16.99 -12.13 -6.50
CA ASP A 171 16.76 -12.79 -7.80
C ASP A 171 17.94 -13.72 -8.18
N THR A 172 18.22 -13.87 -9.48
CA THR A 172 19.32 -14.63 -10.09
C THR A 172 20.67 -13.90 -10.06
N GLY A 173 20.74 -12.73 -9.43
CA GLY A 173 21.91 -11.84 -9.43
C GLY A 173 21.73 -10.66 -10.40
N ILE A 174 22.74 -9.78 -10.48
CA ILE A 174 22.75 -8.68 -11.45
C ILE A 174 24.10 -8.65 -12.18
N THR A 175 24.07 -8.74 -13.50
CA THR A 175 25.23 -8.43 -14.33
C THR A 175 25.16 -6.98 -14.76
N LYS A 176 26.24 -6.23 -14.51
CA LYS A 176 26.35 -4.82 -14.88
C LYS A 176 26.51 -4.69 -16.40
N VAL A 177 25.41 -4.76 -17.15
CA VAL A 177 25.32 -4.46 -18.59
C VAL A 177 25.42 -2.95 -18.83
N ARG A 178 25.44 -2.50 -20.09
CA ARG A 178 25.82 -1.11 -20.43
C ARG A 178 24.86 -0.08 -19.83
N ASP A 179 23.56 -0.32 -19.87
CA ASP A 179 22.52 0.52 -19.25
C ASP A 179 22.62 0.54 -17.72
N LEU A 180 23.37 -0.38 -17.11
CA LEU A 180 23.64 -0.39 -15.66
C LEU A 180 25.01 0.21 -15.31
N TYR A 181 25.79 0.71 -16.28
CA TYR A 181 27.13 1.25 -16.01
C TYR A 181 27.12 2.45 -15.05
N GLU A 182 26.16 3.35 -15.25
CA GLU A 182 25.98 4.56 -14.44
C GLU A 182 25.11 4.34 -13.20
N THR A 183 24.40 3.20 -13.13
CA THR A 183 23.63 2.81 -11.94
C THR A 183 24.55 2.55 -10.76
N LYS A 184 24.13 3.04 -9.58
CA LYS A 184 24.84 2.85 -8.33
C LYS A 184 24.54 1.47 -7.77
N PHE A 185 25.58 0.74 -7.38
CA PHE A 185 25.46 -0.54 -6.70
C PHE A 185 26.01 -0.41 -5.29
N VAL A 186 25.26 -0.93 -4.31
CA VAL A 186 25.77 -1.15 -2.96
C VAL A 186 26.22 -2.61 -2.80
N LYS A 187 26.74 -2.96 -1.61
CA LYS A 187 27.22 -4.32 -1.34
C LYS A 187 26.08 -5.33 -1.52
N GLY A 188 26.30 -6.33 -2.37
CA GLY A 188 25.42 -7.46 -2.56
C GLY A 188 25.99 -8.77 -2.03
N TYR A 189 25.28 -9.88 -2.29
CA TYR A 189 25.70 -11.21 -1.89
C TYR A 189 25.09 -12.31 -2.78
N ASP A 190 25.87 -13.35 -3.03
CA ASP A 190 25.45 -14.59 -3.67
C ASP A 190 25.27 -15.68 -2.62
N PHE A 191 24.02 -15.96 -2.26
CA PHE A 191 23.65 -17.00 -1.30
C PHE A 191 23.77 -18.39 -1.90
N VAL A 192 23.61 -18.53 -3.22
CA VAL A 192 23.71 -19.82 -3.93
C VAL A 192 25.14 -20.37 -3.89
N ASN A 193 26.14 -19.50 -4.10
CA ASN A 193 27.55 -19.90 -4.15
C ASN A 193 28.38 -19.43 -2.94
N ASP A 194 27.75 -18.75 -1.98
CA ASP A 194 28.37 -18.16 -0.79
C ASP A 194 29.55 -17.20 -1.13
N THR A 195 29.31 -16.25 -2.03
CA THR A 195 30.31 -15.26 -2.46
C THR A 195 29.79 -13.82 -2.43
N GLU A 196 30.68 -12.82 -2.38
CA GLU A 196 30.25 -11.41 -2.48
C GLU A 196 29.86 -11.00 -3.91
N ALA A 197 30.20 -11.80 -4.92
CA ALA A 197 29.95 -11.50 -6.32
C ALA A 197 28.58 -12.05 -6.76
N ALA A 198 27.52 -11.28 -6.53
CA ALA A 198 26.14 -11.59 -6.93
C ALA A 198 25.89 -11.39 -8.44
N LYS A 199 26.73 -12.00 -9.29
CA LYS A 199 26.66 -11.89 -10.74
C LYS A 199 25.50 -12.73 -11.29
N ASP A 200 24.76 -12.17 -12.24
CA ASP A 200 23.71 -12.89 -12.96
C ASP A 200 24.31 -13.87 -13.99
N ASP A 201 23.77 -15.08 -14.00
CA ASP A 201 24.07 -16.18 -14.93
C ASP A 201 22.81 -16.74 -15.62
N ASN A 202 21.66 -16.07 -15.45
CA ASN A 202 20.37 -16.42 -16.05
C ASN A 202 19.81 -15.30 -16.95
N GLY A 203 19.93 -14.05 -16.51
CA GLY A 203 19.39 -12.85 -17.19
C GLY A 203 18.08 -12.34 -16.61
N HIS A 204 17.38 -13.10 -15.78
CA HIS A 204 16.14 -12.64 -15.17
C HIS A 204 16.38 -11.46 -14.21
N GLY A 205 17.37 -11.56 -13.33
CA GLY A 205 17.65 -10.57 -12.29
C GLY A 205 18.18 -9.28 -12.86
N THR A 206 19.00 -9.34 -13.92
CA THR A 206 19.47 -8.15 -14.64
C THR A 206 18.31 -7.41 -15.31
N HIS A 207 17.33 -8.12 -15.89
CA HIS A 207 16.14 -7.50 -16.49
C HIS A 207 15.23 -6.82 -15.44
N VAL A 208 15.01 -7.50 -14.31
CA VAL A 208 14.27 -6.97 -13.16
C VAL A 208 14.95 -5.71 -12.62
N ALA A 209 16.26 -5.77 -12.40
CA ALA A 209 17.08 -4.65 -11.95
C ALA A 209 17.02 -3.45 -12.90
N GLY A 210 17.04 -3.71 -14.21
CA GLY A 210 16.92 -2.66 -15.22
C GLY A 210 15.60 -1.91 -15.14
N THR A 211 14.49 -2.65 -14.95
CA THR A 211 13.17 -2.06 -14.73
C THR A 211 13.12 -1.15 -13.50
N VAL A 212 13.81 -1.52 -12.44
CA VAL A 212 13.90 -0.68 -11.24
C VAL A 212 14.74 0.58 -11.50
N ALA A 213 16.00 0.45 -11.90
CA ALA A 213 16.95 1.56 -11.81
C ALA A 213 18.10 1.55 -12.84
N GLN A 214 17.89 1.03 -14.06
CA GLN A 214 18.88 1.30 -15.11
C GLN A 214 18.99 2.79 -15.41
N ALA A 215 20.16 3.18 -15.92
CA ALA A 215 20.46 4.56 -16.26
C ALA A 215 19.46 5.07 -17.30
N THR A 216 19.13 6.35 -17.18
CA THR A 216 18.15 7.04 -18.03
C THR A 216 18.72 8.39 -18.42
N ASN A 217 18.47 8.85 -19.64
CA ASN A 217 19.04 10.04 -20.27
C ASN A 217 20.52 9.90 -20.67
N ASN A 218 20.99 8.69 -20.98
CA ASN A 218 22.39 8.43 -21.38
C ASN A 218 22.58 8.27 -22.91
N ALA A 219 21.53 8.53 -23.70
CA ALA A 219 21.46 8.36 -25.15
C ALA A 219 21.73 6.92 -25.63
N TYR A 220 21.49 5.92 -24.80
CA TYR A 220 21.69 4.51 -25.10
C TYR A 220 20.52 3.70 -24.53
N GLY A 221 20.21 2.56 -25.16
CA GLY A 221 19.32 1.56 -24.59
C GLY A 221 17.94 2.04 -24.16
N VAL A 222 17.58 1.77 -22.91
CA VAL A 222 16.23 1.89 -22.33
C VAL A 222 16.27 2.61 -20.97
N ALA A 223 15.13 3.04 -20.43
CA ALA A 223 15.01 3.76 -19.15
C ALA A 223 14.48 2.91 -17.97
N GLY A 224 14.95 3.22 -16.75
CA GLY A 224 14.48 2.61 -15.49
C GLY A 224 13.54 3.52 -14.70
N VAL A 225 12.66 2.96 -13.87
CA VAL A 225 11.63 3.73 -13.14
C VAL A 225 12.24 4.70 -12.11
N ALA A 226 13.18 4.25 -11.31
CA ALA A 226 13.86 5.01 -10.25
C ALA A 226 15.36 5.08 -10.53
N TYR A 227 15.73 5.67 -11.68
CA TYR A 227 17.09 5.67 -12.20
C TYR A 227 18.15 6.43 -11.38
N GLU A 228 17.78 7.13 -10.29
CA GLU A 228 18.74 7.69 -9.33
C GLU A 228 18.88 6.86 -8.04
N ALA A 229 18.13 5.75 -7.91
CA ALA A 229 18.24 4.80 -6.81
C ALA A 229 19.52 3.95 -6.92
N SER A 230 19.90 3.33 -5.80
CA SER A 230 20.99 2.35 -5.74
C SER A 230 20.43 0.94 -5.74
N LEU A 231 21.11 0.00 -6.40
CA LEU A 231 20.74 -1.42 -6.43
C LEU A 231 21.59 -2.24 -5.46
N MET A 232 20.96 -3.14 -4.72
CA MET A 232 21.61 -4.17 -3.91
C MET A 232 21.36 -5.54 -4.57
N PRO A 233 22.36 -6.15 -5.24
CA PRO A 233 22.19 -7.43 -5.92
C PRO A 233 22.25 -8.58 -4.90
N LEU A 234 21.17 -9.34 -4.77
CA LEU A 234 21.11 -10.52 -3.90
C LEU A 234 20.73 -11.74 -4.73
N LYS A 235 21.72 -12.60 -4.99
CA LYS A 235 21.53 -13.82 -5.78
C LYS A 235 21.09 -14.96 -4.86
N VAL A 236 19.87 -15.42 -5.06
CA VAL A 236 19.24 -16.55 -4.33
C VAL A 236 18.72 -17.61 -5.29
N LEU A 237 18.65 -17.31 -6.59
CA LEU A 237 18.27 -18.23 -7.64
C LEU A 237 19.52 -18.62 -8.46
N ASN A 238 19.68 -19.91 -8.71
CA ASN A 238 20.75 -20.46 -9.54
C ASN A 238 20.53 -20.18 -11.04
N ALA A 239 21.44 -20.67 -11.90
CA ALA A 239 21.36 -20.48 -13.35
C ALA A 239 20.07 -21.03 -14.00
N ASP A 240 19.42 -22.02 -13.38
CA ASP A 240 18.13 -22.58 -13.81
C ASP A 240 16.93 -21.76 -13.27
N GLY A 241 17.19 -20.66 -12.56
CA GLY A 241 16.17 -19.80 -11.97
C GLY A 241 15.47 -20.41 -10.74
N ALA A 242 16.11 -21.36 -10.04
CA ALA A 242 15.58 -21.99 -8.85
C ALA A 242 16.42 -21.67 -7.60
N GLY A 243 15.77 -21.52 -6.46
CA GLY A 243 16.41 -21.22 -5.18
C GLY A 243 15.61 -21.76 -4.01
N THR A 244 16.19 -21.71 -2.82
CA THR A 244 15.58 -22.27 -1.62
C THR A 244 14.97 -21.19 -0.73
N VAL A 245 13.99 -21.58 0.08
CA VAL A 245 13.40 -20.69 1.10
C VAL A 245 14.47 -20.13 2.04
N ALA A 246 15.43 -20.97 2.43
CA ALA A 246 16.49 -20.57 3.34
C ALA A 246 17.36 -19.43 2.77
N ASP A 247 17.84 -19.59 1.53
CA ASP A 247 18.61 -18.55 0.82
C ASP A 247 17.82 -17.24 0.72
N ILE A 248 16.53 -17.32 0.39
CA ILE A 248 15.66 -16.16 0.23
C ILE A 248 15.41 -15.47 1.57
N ALA A 249 15.11 -16.23 2.63
CA ALA A 249 14.88 -15.68 3.97
C ALA A 249 16.13 -14.98 4.51
N GLU A 250 17.32 -15.56 4.30
CA GLU A 250 18.59 -14.93 4.66
C GLU A 250 18.86 -13.67 3.82
N ALA A 251 18.56 -13.67 2.53
CA ALA A 251 18.69 -12.49 1.68
C ALA A 251 17.78 -11.34 2.13
N ILE A 252 16.56 -11.63 2.59
CA ILE A 252 15.63 -10.62 3.14
C ILE A 252 16.24 -9.97 4.39
N LYS A 253 16.75 -10.78 5.33
CA LYS A 253 17.41 -10.28 6.55
C LYS A 253 18.67 -9.48 6.21
N PHE A 254 19.52 -9.99 5.32
CA PHE A 254 20.72 -9.31 4.84
C PHE A 254 20.37 -7.95 4.23
N ALA A 255 19.33 -7.86 3.40
CA ALA A 255 18.89 -6.61 2.80
C ALA A 255 18.53 -5.58 3.88
N ALA A 256 17.71 -5.99 4.86
CA ALA A 256 17.28 -5.13 5.95
C ALA A 256 18.45 -4.67 6.83
N ASP A 257 19.45 -5.53 7.05
CA ASP A 257 20.63 -5.22 7.85
C ASP A 257 21.64 -4.32 7.13
N ASN A 258 21.68 -4.40 5.80
CA ASN A 258 22.63 -3.66 4.95
C ASN A 258 22.01 -2.40 4.31
N GLY A 259 20.90 -1.91 4.86
CA GLY A 259 20.33 -0.61 4.51
C GLY A 259 19.51 -0.60 3.21
N ALA A 260 18.92 -1.73 2.82
CA ALA A 260 17.89 -1.71 1.79
C ALA A 260 16.65 -0.97 2.30
N ASP A 261 16.11 -0.09 1.49
CA ASP A 261 14.86 0.61 1.77
C ASP A 261 13.65 -0.14 1.25
N ILE A 262 13.85 -0.88 0.15
CA ILE A 262 12.85 -1.64 -0.60
C ILE A 262 13.47 -2.97 -1.01
N ILE A 263 12.68 -4.04 -0.94
CA ILE A 263 13.03 -5.38 -1.44
C ILE A 263 12.06 -5.73 -2.56
N ASN A 264 12.59 -6.14 -3.71
CA ASN A 264 11.84 -6.71 -4.82
C ASN A 264 12.16 -8.20 -4.96
N MET A 265 11.11 -9.04 -4.95
CA MET A 265 11.17 -10.48 -5.15
C MET A 265 10.32 -10.89 -6.36
N SER A 266 10.96 -10.96 -7.52
CA SER A 266 10.33 -11.38 -8.78
C SER A 266 10.31 -12.91 -8.95
N LEU A 267 10.02 -13.61 -7.86
CA LEU A 267 10.08 -15.06 -7.70
C LEU A 267 8.88 -15.57 -6.92
N GLY A 268 8.62 -16.87 -6.97
CA GLY A 268 7.50 -17.45 -6.25
C GLY A 268 7.59 -18.95 -6.03
N GLY A 269 6.84 -19.40 -5.03
CA GLY A 269 6.73 -20.79 -4.62
C GLY A 269 5.33 -21.10 -4.08
N SER A 270 5.03 -22.39 -4.01
CA SER A 270 3.72 -22.89 -3.60
C SER A 270 3.56 -23.11 -2.09
N GLY A 271 4.67 -23.12 -1.34
CA GLY A 271 4.70 -23.49 0.06
C GLY A 271 4.91 -22.32 1.02
N GLU A 272 4.06 -22.27 2.04
CA GLU A 272 4.19 -21.43 3.22
C GLU A 272 5.33 -21.94 4.11
N SER A 273 6.16 -21.03 4.61
CA SER A 273 7.32 -21.28 5.46
C SER A 273 7.31 -20.25 6.59
N GLN A 274 7.52 -20.73 7.82
CA GLN A 274 7.60 -19.84 8.97
C GLN A 274 8.88 -19.01 8.93
N LEU A 275 10.01 -19.61 8.52
CA LEU A 275 11.28 -18.92 8.35
C LEU A 275 11.15 -17.72 7.40
N MET A 276 10.44 -17.90 6.28
CA MET A 276 10.18 -16.84 5.32
C MET A 276 9.27 -15.75 5.90
N GLU A 277 8.18 -16.13 6.58
CA GLU A 277 7.26 -15.18 7.20
C GLU A 277 7.96 -14.31 8.26
N ASP A 278 8.84 -14.92 9.06
CA ASP A 278 9.58 -14.23 10.11
C ASP A 278 10.65 -13.31 9.53
N ALA A 279 11.32 -13.70 8.44
CA ALA A 279 12.23 -12.83 7.70
C ALA A 279 11.49 -11.61 7.09
N VAL A 280 10.29 -11.81 6.53
CA VAL A 280 9.43 -10.74 6.02
C VAL A 280 9.06 -9.77 7.14
N LYS A 281 8.56 -10.28 8.28
CA LYS A 281 8.22 -9.47 9.45
C LYS A 281 9.44 -8.71 9.98
N TYR A 282 10.61 -9.33 10.01
CA TYR A 282 11.86 -8.69 10.43
C TYR A 282 12.19 -7.48 9.56
N ALA A 283 12.17 -7.65 8.23
CA ALA A 283 12.45 -6.57 7.29
C ALA A 283 11.39 -5.45 7.36
N HIS A 284 10.10 -5.80 7.43
CA HIS A 284 9.02 -4.82 7.58
C HIS A 284 9.17 -3.99 8.86
N ASN A 285 9.44 -4.64 10.00
CA ASN A 285 9.66 -3.97 11.30
C ASN A 285 10.91 -3.06 11.30
N LYS A 286 11.85 -3.27 10.38
CA LYS A 286 12.99 -2.37 10.13
C LYS A 286 12.67 -1.21 9.18
N GLY A 287 11.43 -1.09 8.73
CA GLY A 287 10.98 -0.05 7.81
C GLY A 287 11.28 -0.33 6.35
N VAL A 288 11.52 -1.59 5.98
CA VAL A 288 11.78 -2.01 4.59
C VAL A 288 10.46 -2.37 3.90
N THR A 289 10.21 -1.79 2.73
CA THR A 289 9.02 -2.14 1.92
C THR A 289 9.29 -3.37 1.08
N ILE A 290 8.45 -4.39 1.18
CA ILE A 290 8.66 -5.70 0.54
C ILE A 290 7.62 -5.89 -0.55
N ILE A 291 8.07 -6.22 -1.76
CA ILE A 291 7.23 -6.30 -2.95
C ILE A 291 7.53 -7.62 -3.66
N ALA A 292 6.49 -8.36 -4.05
CA ALA A 292 6.66 -9.66 -4.69
C ALA A 292 5.67 -9.91 -5.83
N ALA A 293 6.07 -10.76 -6.77
CA ALA A 293 5.27 -11.16 -7.91
C ALA A 293 4.11 -12.11 -7.49
N ALA A 294 2.90 -11.87 -8.01
CA ALA A 294 1.72 -12.65 -7.63
C ALA A 294 1.70 -14.11 -8.12
N GLY A 295 2.44 -14.44 -9.18
CA GLY A 295 2.40 -15.77 -9.82
C GLY A 295 1.88 -15.75 -11.26
N ASN A 296 2.20 -16.77 -12.07
CA ASN A 296 1.90 -16.84 -13.51
C ASN A 296 1.08 -18.09 -13.90
N GLU A 297 0.30 -18.64 -12.97
CA GLU A 297 -0.46 -19.87 -13.15
C GLU A 297 -1.95 -19.62 -13.52
N ASN A 298 -2.36 -18.36 -13.63
CA ASN A 298 -3.76 -17.93 -13.82
C ASN A 298 -4.70 -18.52 -12.74
N THR A 299 -4.24 -18.59 -11.49
CA THR A 299 -5.01 -19.12 -10.36
C THR A 299 -5.57 -18.04 -9.44
N ASN A 300 -6.69 -18.37 -8.79
CA ASN A 300 -7.31 -17.55 -7.75
C ASN A 300 -6.60 -17.78 -6.40
N GLY A 301 -5.51 -17.06 -6.20
CA GLY A 301 -4.62 -17.11 -5.06
C GLY A 301 -3.20 -16.78 -5.51
N VAL A 302 -2.57 -15.80 -4.86
CA VAL A 302 -1.18 -15.44 -5.15
C VAL A 302 -0.20 -16.45 -4.55
N SER A 303 0.97 -16.57 -5.18
CA SER A 303 2.07 -17.41 -4.71
C SER A 303 2.76 -16.80 -3.50
N TYR A 304 3.49 -17.62 -2.74
CA TYR A 304 4.42 -17.09 -1.74
C TYR A 304 5.69 -16.59 -2.45
N PRO A 305 6.34 -15.49 -2.02
CA PRO A 305 6.09 -14.76 -0.78
C PRO A 305 5.04 -13.65 -0.89
N ALA A 306 4.49 -13.37 -2.08
CA ALA A 306 3.47 -12.33 -2.28
C ALA A 306 2.21 -12.50 -1.42
N ARG A 307 1.96 -13.71 -0.92
CA ARG A 307 0.82 -14.02 -0.04
C ARG A 307 1.04 -13.68 1.44
N TYR A 308 2.28 -13.48 1.89
CA TYR A 308 2.54 -13.18 3.30
C TYR A 308 1.99 -11.79 3.65
N ASP A 309 1.61 -11.62 4.90
CA ASP A 309 1.33 -10.29 5.44
C ASP A 309 2.59 -9.42 5.31
N HIS A 310 2.40 -8.10 5.20
CA HIS A 310 3.48 -7.12 4.97
C HIS A 310 4.24 -7.21 3.63
N VAL A 311 3.83 -8.10 2.71
CA VAL A 311 4.33 -8.14 1.34
C VAL A 311 3.30 -7.56 0.39
N ILE A 312 3.73 -6.61 -0.45
CA ILE A 312 2.89 -6.04 -1.51
C ILE A 312 2.85 -7.02 -2.68
N GLY A 313 1.72 -7.70 -2.86
CA GLY A 313 1.51 -8.66 -3.94
C GLY A 313 1.12 -7.98 -5.25
N VAL A 314 1.88 -8.23 -6.32
CA VAL A 314 1.76 -7.52 -7.60
C VAL A 314 1.26 -8.42 -8.73
N SER A 315 0.07 -8.14 -9.25
CA SER A 315 -0.46 -8.77 -10.46
C SER A 315 -0.03 -8.04 -11.74
N ALA A 316 -0.15 -8.70 -12.90
CA ALA A 316 0.31 -8.19 -14.18
C ALA A 316 -0.83 -7.79 -15.12
N PHE A 317 -0.66 -6.65 -15.80
CA PHE A 317 -1.49 -6.24 -16.95
C PHE A 317 -0.64 -5.98 -18.21
N GLY A 318 -1.29 -6.07 -19.37
CA GLY A 318 -0.70 -5.83 -20.69
C GLY A 318 -0.89 -4.39 -21.22
N PRO A 319 -0.37 -4.08 -22.43
CA PRO A 319 -0.50 -2.75 -23.06
C PRO A 319 -1.94 -2.26 -23.20
N ASP A 320 -2.88 -3.18 -23.48
CA ASP A 320 -4.32 -2.94 -23.54
C ASP A 320 -4.91 -2.48 -22.19
N GLY A 321 -4.20 -2.71 -21.09
CA GLY A 321 -4.68 -2.45 -19.73
C GLY A 321 -5.54 -3.59 -19.19
N GLU A 322 -5.61 -4.72 -19.88
CA GLU A 322 -6.28 -5.90 -19.37
C GLU A 322 -5.29 -6.76 -18.56
N ARG A 323 -5.81 -7.51 -17.59
CA ARG A 323 -5.03 -8.48 -16.84
C ARG A 323 -4.36 -9.44 -17.81
N ALA A 324 -3.06 -9.65 -17.63
CA ALA A 324 -2.34 -10.64 -18.41
C ALA A 324 -2.93 -12.03 -18.16
N SER A 325 -3.12 -12.81 -19.22
CA SER A 325 -3.81 -14.11 -19.18
C SER A 325 -3.18 -15.11 -18.19
N TYR A 326 -1.87 -14.98 -17.96
CA TYR A 326 -1.11 -15.80 -17.03
C TYR A 326 -1.17 -15.31 -15.57
N SER A 327 -1.48 -14.05 -15.30
CA SER A 327 -1.31 -13.47 -13.95
C SER A 327 -2.18 -14.16 -12.91
N ASN A 328 -1.65 -14.55 -11.76
CA ASN A 328 -2.49 -14.90 -10.62
C ASN A 328 -3.30 -13.69 -10.14
N TYR A 329 -4.40 -13.97 -9.47
CA TYR A 329 -5.38 -12.99 -9.01
C TYR A 329 -6.04 -13.43 -7.71
N GLY A 330 -6.89 -12.60 -7.12
CA GLY A 330 -7.64 -12.95 -5.91
C GLY A 330 -6.97 -12.47 -4.63
N ALA A 331 -7.16 -13.20 -3.54
CA ALA A 331 -6.62 -12.82 -2.23
C ALA A 331 -5.08 -12.74 -2.28
N GLY A 332 -4.53 -11.65 -1.74
CA GLY A 332 -3.10 -11.34 -1.74
C GLY A 332 -2.62 -10.50 -2.93
N VAL A 333 -3.50 -10.08 -3.85
CA VAL A 333 -3.18 -9.01 -4.81
C VAL A 333 -3.51 -7.66 -4.18
N ASP A 334 -2.50 -6.82 -4.00
CA ASP A 334 -2.65 -5.45 -3.47
C ASP A 334 -2.74 -4.40 -4.58
N ILE A 335 -2.01 -4.61 -5.67
CA ILE A 335 -1.94 -3.69 -6.82
C ILE A 335 -1.54 -4.44 -8.09
N SER A 336 -1.87 -3.86 -9.25
CA SER A 336 -1.44 -4.37 -10.55
C SER A 336 -0.46 -3.41 -11.23
N ALA A 337 0.48 -3.96 -12.00
CA ALA A 337 1.49 -3.18 -12.71
C ALA A 337 1.78 -3.77 -14.12
N PRO A 338 2.48 -3.02 -15.00
CA PRO A 338 2.83 -3.52 -16.33
C PRO A 338 3.71 -4.78 -16.25
N GLY A 339 3.15 -5.92 -16.63
CA GLY A 339 3.89 -7.20 -16.69
C GLY A 339 4.05 -7.73 -18.10
N GLY A 340 3.40 -7.11 -19.09
CA GLY A 340 3.38 -7.56 -20.48
C GLY A 340 2.33 -8.63 -20.75
N SER A 341 2.08 -8.87 -22.04
CA SER A 341 1.16 -9.89 -22.54
C SER A 341 1.51 -10.23 -23.99
N GLU A 342 0.69 -11.05 -24.65
CA GLU A 342 0.80 -11.35 -26.08
C GLU A 342 0.76 -10.08 -26.97
N THR A 343 0.21 -8.96 -26.47
CA THR A 343 0.12 -7.69 -27.22
C THR A 343 1.32 -6.77 -27.00
N GLY A 344 2.24 -7.11 -26.08
CA GLY A 344 3.48 -6.38 -25.88
C GLY A 344 4.21 -6.78 -24.59
N THR A 345 5.53 -6.87 -24.67
CA THR A 345 6.43 -7.28 -23.59
C THR A 345 7.06 -6.08 -22.88
N ILE A 346 7.77 -6.32 -21.77
CA ILE A 346 8.58 -5.33 -21.06
C ILE A 346 10.01 -5.43 -21.57
N LEU A 347 10.45 -4.42 -22.33
CA LEU A 347 11.77 -4.36 -22.95
C LEU A 347 12.80 -3.80 -21.96
N GLN A 348 13.88 -4.54 -21.68
CA GLN A 348 15.07 -4.05 -20.97
C GLN A 348 16.38 -4.64 -21.50
N GLU A 349 17.53 -4.01 -21.19
CA GLU A 349 18.84 -4.64 -21.37
C GLU A 349 19.05 -5.72 -20.30
N THR A 350 19.49 -6.90 -20.73
CA THR A 350 19.83 -8.03 -19.88
C THR A 350 20.97 -8.84 -20.51
N ILE A 351 21.23 -10.06 -20.03
CA ILE A 351 22.21 -10.98 -20.61
C ILE A 351 21.52 -12.15 -21.35
N ASN A 352 22.17 -12.63 -22.41
CA ASN A 352 21.81 -13.90 -23.05
C ASN A 352 22.45 -15.11 -22.32
N GLU A 353 22.22 -16.32 -22.82
CA GLU A 353 22.80 -17.56 -22.28
C GLU A 353 24.35 -17.57 -22.27
N GLN A 354 25.00 -16.73 -23.09
CA GLN A 354 26.45 -16.58 -23.15
C GLN A 354 26.97 -15.50 -22.17
N GLY A 355 26.07 -14.83 -21.45
CA GLY A 355 26.41 -13.74 -20.54
C GLY A 355 26.69 -12.39 -21.23
N GLU A 356 26.31 -12.25 -22.50
CA GLU A 356 26.50 -11.04 -23.29
C GLU A 356 25.27 -10.13 -23.19
N GLY A 357 25.49 -8.81 -23.15
CA GLY A 357 24.41 -7.82 -23.09
C GLY A 357 23.50 -7.86 -24.32
N VAL A 358 22.20 -7.90 -24.10
CA VAL A 358 21.16 -7.93 -25.14
C VAL A 358 19.90 -7.21 -24.65
N PHE A 359 19.17 -6.58 -25.57
CA PHE A 359 17.83 -6.06 -25.25
C PHE A 359 16.79 -7.15 -25.46
N LEU A 360 16.02 -7.45 -24.41
CA LEU A 360 15.03 -8.51 -24.42
C LEU A 360 13.70 -8.05 -23.84
N GLY A 361 12.63 -8.35 -24.57
CA GLY A 361 11.25 -8.19 -24.09
C GLY A 361 10.80 -9.42 -23.31
N LEU A 362 10.49 -9.25 -22.02
CA LEU A 362 9.96 -10.32 -21.17
C LEU A 362 8.53 -10.04 -20.73
N GLN A 363 7.80 -11.09 -20.34
CA GLN A 363 6.48 -10.96 -19.71
C GLN A 363 6.39 -11.80 -18.44
N GLY A 364 5.64 -11.31 -17.46
CA GLY A 364 5.42 -11.99 -16.20
C GLY A 364 5.01 -11.03 -15.09
N THR A 365 4.42 -11.57 -14.01
CA THR A 365 4.31 -10.83 -12.74
C THR A 365 5.69 -10.44 -12.18
N SER A 366 6.73 -11.19 -12.53
CA SER A 366 8.14 -10.85 -12.32
C SER A 366 8.59 -9.54 -12.96
N MET A 367 7.96 -9.11 -14.05
CA MET A 367 8.22 -7.80 -14.68
C MET A 367 7.27 -6.72 -14.15
N ALA A 368 6.11 -7.09 -13.60
CA ALA A 368 5.19 -6.15 -12.94
C ALA A 368 5.73 -5.67 -11.58
N SER A 369 6.24 -6.60 -10.76
CA SER A 369 6.80 -6.34 -9.42
C SER A 369 7.85 -5.20 -9.40
N PRO A 370 8.88 -5.17 -10.27
CA PRO A 370 9.90 -4.12 -10.24
C PRO A 370 9.39 -2.73 -10.64
N HIS A 371 8.26 -2.61 -11.36
CA HIS A 371 7.63 -1.31 -11.56
C HIS A 371 7.11 -0.74 -10.24
N VAL A 372 6.47 -1.58 -9.41
CA VAL A 372 5.98 -1.16 -8.09
C VAL A 372 7.17 -0.84 -7.19
N ALA A 373 8.25 -1.62 -7.22
CA ALA A 373 9.48 -1.33 -6.47
C ALA A 373 10.11 0.00 -6.87
N GLY A 374 10.19 0.29 -8.17
CA GLY A 374 10.64 1.59 -8.66
C GLY A 374 9.77 2.73 -8.17
N VAL A 375 8.43 2.63 -8.27
CA VAL A 375 7.52 3.69 -7.81
C VAL A 375 7.58 3.85 -6.28
N ALA A 376 7.68 2.76 -5.52
CA ALA A 376 7.91 2.80 -4.08
C ALA A 376 9.20 3.58 -3.76
N ALA A 377 10.26 3.43 -4.55
CA ALA A 377 11.50 4.19 -4.37
C ALA A 377 11.30 5.68 -4.66
N LEU A 378 10.51 6.02 -5.67
CA LEU A 378 10.14 7.41 -5.94
C LEU A 378 9.37 8.05 -4.77
N ILE A 379 8.42 7.33 -4.19
CA ILE A 379 7.62 7.74 -3.02
C ILE A 379 8.53 7.93 -1.80
N LYS A 380 9.37 6.93 -1.50
CA LYS A 380 10.23 6.96 -0.31
C LYS A 380 11.28 8.07 -0.36
N ALA A 381 11.81 8.38 -1.54
CA ALA A 381 12.69 9.52 -1.77
C ALA A 381 12.04 10.88 -1.46
N LEU A 382 10.70 10.95 -1.45
CA LEU A 382 9.94 12.14 -1.04
C LEU A 382 9.73 12.20 0.49
N GLY A 383 10.22 11.22 1.26
CA GLY A 383 10.23 11.29 2.72
C GLY A 383 9.09 10.57 3.42
N ILE A 384 8.25 9.83 2.69
CA ILE A 384 7.37 8.80 3.28
C ILE A 384 8.25 7.60 3.63
N LYS A 385 8.38 7.28 4.91
CA LYS A 385 9.38 6.29 5.38
C LYS A 385 8.81 4.92 5.67
N GLU A 386 7.59 4.88 6.22
CA GLU A 386 7.00 3.66 6.74
C GLU A 386 6.43 2.78 5.60
N PRO A 387 6.68 1.45 5.60
CA PRO A 387 6.19 0.55 4.56
C PRO A 387 4.68 0.61 4.34
N ASP A 388 3.91 0.68 5.43
CA ASP A 388 2.44 0.72 5.37
C ASP A 388 1.92 2.02 4.76
N GLU A 389 2.59 3.14 5.00
CA GLU A 389 2.26 4.42 4.38
C GLU A 389 2.57 4.40 2.87
N ILE A 390 3.68 3.76 2.47
CA ILE A 390 4.02 3.57 1.05
C ILE A 390 2.96 2.74 0.35
N LEU A 391 2.51 1.63 0.95
CA LEU A 391 1.42 0.80 0.42
C LEU A 391 0.13 1.62 0.29
N GLN A 392 -0.23 2.41 1.30
CA GLN A 392 -1.42 3.26 1.24
C GLN A 392 -1.33 4.29 0.11
N VAL A 393 -0.18 4.93 -0.09
CA VAL A 393 0.02 5.87 -1.22
C VAL A 393 -0.14 5.15 -2.56
N LEU A 394 0.46 3.96 -2.71
CA LEU A 394 0.33 3.15 -3.93
C LEU A 394 -1.14 2.79 -4.20
N GLN A 395 -1.88 2.34 -3.19
CA GLN A 395 -3.28 1.94 -3.33
C GLN A 395 -4.21 3.14 -3.62
N GLN A 396 -4.02 4.26 -2.92
CA GLN A 396 -4.86 5.46 -3.11
C GLN A 396 -4.63 6.16 -4.44
N SER A 397 -3.42 6.05 -4.99
CA SER A 397 -3.05 6.65 -6.26
C SER A 397 -3.33 5.77 -7.48
N ALA A 398 -3.59 4.48 -7.25
CA ALA A 398 -3.88 3.52 -8.32
C ALA A 398 -5.08 3.94 -9.17
N ARG A 399 -5.02 3.65 -10.47
CA ARG A 399 -6.16 3.81 -11.38
C ARG A 399 -7.13 2.67 -11.12
N VAL A 400 -8.21 2.97 -10.41
CA VAL A 400 -9.24 2.01 -10.03
C VAL A 400 -9.91 1.41 -11.27
N ILE A 401 -9.94 0.08 -11.35
CA ILE A 401 -10.71 -0.67 -12.34
C ILE A 401 -12.07 -1.01 -11.73
N LYS A 402 -13.14 -0.66 -12.44
CA LYS A 402 -14.51 -0.97 -12.00
C LYS A 402 -14.81 -2.44 -12.26
N ASP A 403 -15.73 -2.99 -11.48
CA ASP A 403 -16.26 -4.35 -11.64
C ASP A 403 -15.19 -5.46 -11.46
N ASP A 404 -14.18 -5.22 -10.62
CA ASP A 404 -13.15 -6.21 -10.26
C ASP A 404 -13.62 -7.19 -9.16
N GLY A 405 -14.67 -7.96 -9.46
CA GLY A 405 -15.30 -8.85 -8.47
C GLY A 405 -14.43 -10.02 -7.99
N LEU A 406 -13.31 -10.31 -8.67
CA LEU A 406 -12.40 -11.41 -8.35
C LEU A 406 -11.00 -10.93 -7.91
N ASN A 407 -10.82 -9.62 -7.70
CA ASN A 407 -9.56 -9.00 -7.30
C ASN A 407 -8.39 -9.31 -8.27
N TYR A 408 -8.59 -9.02 -9.54
CA TYR A 408 -7.59 -9.08 -10.59
C TYR A 408 -6.54 -7.98 -10.48
N TYR A 409 -6.93 -6.79 -10.01
CA TYR A 409 -6.10 -5.59 -10.05
C TYR A 409 -5.74 -5.04 -8.66
N GLY A 410 -6.23 -5.63 -7.56
CA GLY A 410 -6.03 -5.08 -6.23
C GLY A 410 -6.72 -3.73 -6.08
N ALA A 411 -5.99 -2.73 -5.58
CA ALA A 411 -6.45 -1.34 -5.57
C ALA A 411 -6.60 -0.71 -6.97
N GLY A 412 -5.99 -1.31 -8.00
CA GLY A 412 -6.05 -0.87 -9.39
C GLY A 412 -4.70 -0.92 -10.09
N GLN A 413 -4.60 -0.20 -11.21
CA GLN A 413 -3.35 -0.13 -11.98
C GLN A 413 -2.41 0.92 -11.41
N LEU A 414 -1.13 0.55 -11.27
CA LEU A 414 -0.06 1.43 -10.80
C LEU A 414 -0.03 2.76 -11.57
N ASN A 415 0.10 3.86 -10.82
CA ASN A 415 0.15 5.21 -11.36
C ASN A 415 1.24 6.02 -10.66
N ALA A 416 2.43 6.06 -11.26
CA ALA A 416 3.59 6.73 -10.71
C ALA A 416 3.36 8.24 -10.51
N GLU A 417 2.74 8.91 -11.49
CA GLU A 417 2.43 10.35 -11.41
C GLU A 417 1.56 10.67 -10.19
N ALA A 418 0.44 9.95 -10.05
CA ALA A 418 -0.49 10.18 -8.94
C ALA A 418 0.16 9.82 -7.60
N ALA A 419 0.97 8.75 -7.56
CA ALA A 419 1.66 8.32 -6.36
C ALA A 419 2.64 9.36 -5.83
N VAL A 420 3.55 9.87 -6.68
CA VAL A 420 4.52 10.88 -6.25
C VAL A 420 3.86 12.23 -5.96
N LYS A 421 2.76 12.55 -6.65
CA LYS A 421 1.97 13.75 -6.35
C LYS A 421 1.37 13.66 -4.96
N LEU A 422 0.73 12.53 -4.64
CA LEU A 422 0.15 12.27 -3.32
C LEU A 422 1.22 12.25 -2.22
N ALA A 423 2.35 11.59 -2.46
CA ALA A 423 3.49 11.57 -1.53
C ALA A 423 4.08 12.97 -1.30
N SER A 424 4.02 13.86 -2.30
CA SER A 424 4.46 15.25 -2.15
C SER A 424 3.45 16.16 -1.44
N ASP A 425 2.17 15.79 -1.40
CA ASP A 425 1.10 16.56 -0.76
C ASP A 425 1.20 16.45 0.78
N GLY A 426 2.17 17.17 1.35
CA GLY A 426 2.50 17.17 2.79
C GLY A 426 3.90 17.72 3.09
N ILE A 427 4.78 17.69 2.09
CA ILE A 427 6.12 18.28 2.15
C ILE A 427 6.00 19.77 1.78
N ILE A 428 6.50 20.65 2.65
CA ILE A 428 6.59 22.08 2.31
C ILE A 428 7.69 22.23 1.24
N SER A 429 7.30 22.26 -0.03
CA SER A 429 8.20 22.57 -1.13
C SER A 429 7.98 24.00 -1.62
N VAL A 430 9.08 24.68 -1.98
CA VAL A 430 9.02 26.04 -2.57
C VAL A 430 8.11 26.06 -3.82
N PRO A 431 8.16 25.06 -4.73
CA PRO A 431 7.22 24.98 -5.85
C PRO A 431 5.74 24.91 -5.43
N ASP A 432 5.40 24.21 -4.35
CA ASP A 432 4.02 24.07 -3.88
C ASP A 432 3.47 25.34 -3.24
N PHE A 433 4.32 26.12 -2.58
CA PHE A 433 3.99 27.47 -2.11
C PHE A 433 3.61 28.38 -3.29
N PHE A 434 4.41 28.40 -4.37
CA PHE A 434 4.11 29.21 -5.56
C PHE A 434 2.90 28.72 -6.35
N ARG A 435 2.68 27.40 -6.42
CA ARG A 435 1.47 26.80 -7.00
C ARG A 435 0.22 27.19 -6.22
N TRP A 436 0.25 27.12 -4.90
CA TRP A 436 -0.84 27.56 -4.03
C TRP A 436 -1.10 29.07 -4.15
N LEU A 437 -0.04 29.90 -4.18
CA LEU A 437 -0.16 31.35 -4.44
C LEU A 437 -0.86 31.64 -5.77
N ARG A 438 -0.55 30.86 -6.82
CA ARG A 438 -1.19 30.99 -8.13
C ARG A 438 -2.67 30.61 -8.09
N GLU A 439 -2.99 29.46 -7.50
CA GLU A 439 -4.34 28.91 -7.44
C GLU A 439 -5.29 29.76 -6.58
N GLN A 440 -4.79 30.39 -5.52
CA GLN A 440 -5.56 31.30 -4.67
C GLN A 440 -5.60 32.75 -5.20
N GLY A 441 -5.01 33.02 -6.37
CA GLY A 441 -5.01 34.34 -7.00
C GLY A 441 -4.06 35.36 -6.35
N TYR A 442 -3.21 34.92 -5.41
CA TYR A 442 -2.22 35.78 -4.74
C TYR A 442 -1.03 36.14 -5.62
N LEU A 443 -0.91 35.60 -6.84
CA LEU A 443 0.08 36.10 -7.82
C LEU A 443 -0.40 37.31 -8.63
N ASN A 444 -1.65 37.75 -8.44
CA ASN A 444 -2.16 38.94 -9.10
C ASN A 444 -1.55 40.22 -8.48
N PRO A 445 -0.86 41.08 -9.26
CA PRO A 445 -0.29 42.33 -8.73
C PRO A 445 -1.33 43.25 -8.09
N GLY A 446 -2.57 43.26 -8.61
CA GLY A 446 -3.68 44.06 -8.07
C GLY A 446 -4.01 43.70 -6.61
N PHE A 447 -3.89 42.41 -6.24
CA PHE A 447 -4.12 41.96 -4.86
C PHE A 447 -3.14 42.60 -3.87
N TRP A 448 -1.88 42.82 -4.27
CA TRP A 448 -0.85 43.41 -3.39
C TRP A 448 -0.86 44.93 -3.40
N ILE A 449 -1.34 45.55 -4.48
CA ILE A 449 -1.30 47.00 -4.70
C ILE A 449 -2.59 47.68 -4.19
N ASP A 450 -3.72 46.97 -4.15
CA ASP A 450 -4.99 47.50 -3.62
C ASP A 450 -4.90 47.71 -2.10
N GLY A 451 -5.00 48.97 -1.65
CA GLY A 451 -4.97 49.35 -0.22
C GLY A 451 -3.66 49.99 0.29
N GLY A 452 -2.68 50.21 -0.59
CA GLY A 452 -1.44 50.94 -0.28
C GLY A 452 -0.43 50.17 0.59
N ALA A 453 0.78 50.72 0.76
CA ALA A 453 1.92 50.05 1.40
C ALA A 453 1.65 49.57 2.85
N ILE A 454 0.68 50.18 3.54
CA ILE A 454 0.28 49.82 4.91
C ILE A 454 -0.46 48.46 4.95
N ALA A 455 -1.13 48.07 3.86
CA ALA A 455 -1.84 46.79 3.76
C ALA A 455 -0.94 45.62 3.33
N LEU A 456 0.29 45.90 2.87
CA LEU A 456 1.19 44.89 2.32
C LEU A 456 1.67 43.90 3.39
N VAL A 457 2.15 44.40 4.53
CA VAL A 457 2.68 43.58 5.62
C VAL A 457 1.59 42.67 6.24
N PRO A 458 0.38 43.16 6.57
CA PRO A 458 -0.72 42.29 7.00
C PRO A 458 -1.12 41.23 5.98
N LYS A 459 -1.12 41.55 4.67
CA LYS A 459 -1.42 40.57 3.61
C LYS A 459 -0.35 39.49 3.51
N ILE A 460 0.92 39.84 3.66
CA ILE A 460 2.02 38.85 3.71
C ILE A 460 1.81 37.88 4.87
N PHE A 461 1.54 38.39 6.08
CA PHE A 461 1.27 37.54 7.25
C PHE A 461 0.01 36.70 7.10
N MET A 462 -1.05 37.25 6.50
CA MET A 462 -2.29 36.52 6.22
C MET A 462 -2.06 35.37 5.23
N VAL A 463 -1.30 35.60 4.15
CA VAL A 463 -0.98 34.60 3.11
C VAL A 463 -0.05 33.52 3.66
N LEU A 464 0.97 33.89 4.43
CA LEU A 464 1.84 32.91 5.10
C LEU A 464 1.09 32.12 6.17
N GLY A 465 0.26 32.81 6.97
CA GLY A 465 -0.55 32.19 8.02
C GLY A 465 -1.63 31.25 7.47
N SER A 466 -2.27 31.58 6.35
CA SER A 466 -3.27 30.72 5.72
C SER A 466 -2.64 29.50 5.05
N TYR A 467 -1.45 29.63 4.46
CA TYR A 467 -0.68 28.49 3.95
C TYR A 467 -0.21 27.56 5.08
N LEU A 468 0.34 28.11 6.17
CA LEU A 468 0.76 27.34 7.34
C LEU A 468 -0.43 26.65 8.03
N LEU A 469 -1.58 27.32 8.12
CA LEU A 469 -2.81 26.72 8.66
C LEU A 469 -3.34 25.61 7.76
N ALA A 470 -3.36 25.82 6.43
CA ALA A 470 -3.78 24.79 5.48
C ALA A 470 -2.85 23.57 5.50
N TRP A 471 -1.54 23.78 5.63
CA TRP A 471 -0.56 22.73 5.84
C TRP A 471 -0.79 22.00 7.17
N PHE A 472 -0.93 22.73 8.29
CA PHE A 472 -1.18 22.16 9.61
C PHE A 472 -2.45 21.29 9.64
N LEU A 473 -3.53 21.78 9.03
CA LEU A 473 -4.78 21.02 8.92
C LEU A 473 -4.65 19.76 8.04
N ARG A 474 -3.82 19.80 6.98
CA ARG A 474 -3.58 18.63 6.13
C ARG A 474 -2.70 17.58 6.80
N VAL A 475 -1.66 18.00 7.52
CA VAL A 475 -0.68 17.10 8.15
C VAL A 475 -1.21 16.48 9.44
N TYR A 476 -1.89 17.27 10.28
CA TYR A 476 -2.30 16.82 11.61
C TYR A 476 -3.79 16.49 11.74
N PHE A 477 -4.60 16.75 10.70
CA PHE A 477 -6.04 16.42 10.67
C PHE A 477 -6.49 15.79 9.34
N PRO A 478 -5.94 14.62 8.93
CA PRO A 478 -6.28 13.96 7.67
C PRO A 478 -7.62 13.21 7.76
N PHE A 479 -8.75 13.94 7.87
CA PHE A 479 -10.07 13.32 7.82
C PHE A 479 -10.60 13.22 6.38
N THR A 480 -10.94 12.00 5.96
CA THR A 480 -11.96 11.79 4.92
C THR A 480 -13.33 12.01 5.56
N TRP A 481 -13.87 13.23 5.42
CA TRP A 481 -15.14 13.63 6.04
C TRP A 481 -16.32 12.83 5.46
N SER A 482 -16.62 11.67 6.05
CA SER A 482 -17.83 10.89 5.78
C SER A 482 -18.89 11.21 6.84
N TRP A 483 -19.82 12.11 6.51
CA TRP A 483 -20.89 12.45 7.44
C TRP A 483 -22.00 11.40 7.44
N SER A 484 -22.17 10.74 8.58
CA SER A 484 -23.24 9.77 8.82
C SER A 484 -24.40 10.37 9.60
N LEU A 485 -25.55 9.70 9.59
CA LEU A 485 -26.70 10.06 10.43
C LEU A 485 -26.31 10.16 11.91
N PHE A 486 -25.43 9.26 12.37
CA PHE A 486 -24.92 9.24 13.74
C PHE A 486 -24.09 10.48 14.05
N SER A 487 -23.20 10.90 13.13
CA SER A 487 -22.39 12.12 13.30
C SER A 487 -23.23 13.40 13.37
N GLY A 488 -24.32 13.48 12.58
CA GLY A 488 -25.26 14.59 12.68
C GLY A 488 -26.02 14.57 14.01
N LEU A 489 -26.46 13.39 14.47
CA LEU A 489 -27.17 13.22 15.74
C LEU A 489 -26.32 13.67 16.93
N THR A 490 -25.04 13.26 16.96
CA THR A 490 -24.12 13.63 18.04
C THR A 490 -23.83 15.13 18.04
N PHE A 491 -23.56 15.73 16.87
CA PHE A 491 -23.30 17.17 16.76
C PHE A 491 -24.53 18.02 17.12
N GLY A 492 -25.71 17.64 16.63
CA GLY A 492 -26.95 18.37 16.89
C GLY A 492 -27.45 18.28 18.32
N SER A 493 -27.16 17.18 19.04
CA SER A 493 -27.60 16.98 20.42
C SER A 493 -26.58 17.44 21.47
N SER A 494 -25.29 17.29 21.21
CA SER A 494 -24.26 17.32 22.25
C SER A 494 -22.98 18.11 21.90
N GLY A 495 -22.78 18.54 20.64
CA GLY A 495 -21.56 19.22 20.20
C GLY A 495 -20.27 18.38 20.36
N LEU A 496 -19.09 18.98 20.15
CA LEU A 496 -17.79 18.35 20.43
C LEU A 496 -17.40 18.51 21.91
N PHE A 497 -18.21 17.93 22.81
CA PHE A 497 -18.20 18.20 24.25
C PHE A 497 -16.83 18.12 24.95
N PHE A 498 -15.89 17.29 24.45
CA PHE A 498 -14.54 17.18 25.02
C PHE A 498 -13.72 18.47 24.86
N LEU A 499 -14.04 19.31 23.87
CA LEU A 499 -13.38 20.60 23.66
C LEU A 499 -13.82 21.67 24.67
N LYS A 500 -15.02 21.54 25.27
CA LYS A 500 -15.50 22.46 26.32
C LYS A 500 -14.64 22.38 27.60
N GLY A 501 -14.01 21.24 27.85
CA GLY A 501 -13.09 21.02 28.97
C GLY A 501 -11.64 21.39 28.67
N PHE A 502 -11.32 21.79 27.44
CA PHE A 502 -9.96 22.12 27.02
C PHE A 502 -9.60 23.55 27.44
N TYR A 503 -8.75 23.68 28.45
CA TYR A 503 -8.30 24.96 28.97
C TYR A 503 -6.84 25.20 28.60
N ILE A 504 -6.58 26.19 27.74
CA ILE A 504 -5.23 26.68 27.44
C ILE A 504 -5.05 28.03 28.13
N PHE A 505 -4.00 28.15 28.94
CA PHE A 505 -3.65 29.38 29.65
C PHE A 505 -3.45 30.54 28.64
N ASP A 506 -3.96 31.73 28.96
CA ASP A 506 -3.85 32.98 28.17
C ASP A 506 -4.52 33.03 26.78
N LEU A 507 -5.34 32.04 26.39
CA LEU A 507 -6.18 32.13 25.18
C LEU A 507 -7.66 32.43 25.47
N PRO A 508 -8.37 33.14 24.58
CA PRO A 508 -9.82 33.27 24.67
C PRO A 508 -10.47 31.88 24.61
N GLN A 509 -11.26 31.54 25.62
CA GLN A 509 -11.86 30.19 25.75
C GLN A 509 -13.11 30.01 24.88
N TRP A 510 -13.68 31.11 24.39
CA TRP A 510 -14.93 31.10 23.62
C TRP A 510 -14.89 30.26 22.34
N PRO A 511 -13.78 30.14 21.55
CA PRO A 511 -13.76 29.29 20.36
C PRO A 511 -13.93 27.81 20.70
N PHE A 512 -13.26 27.34 21.75
CA PHE A 512 -13.38 25.95 22.22
C PHE A 512 -14.75 25.67 22.82
N ARG A 513 -15.34 26.66 23.51
CA ARG A 513 -16.73 26.58 23.99
C ARG A 513 -17.73 26.55 22.83
N VAL A 514 -17.50 27.32 21.76
CA VAL A 514 -18.38 27.36 20.58
C VAL A 514 -18.36 26.01 19.86
N LEU A 515 -17.17 25.44 19.67
CA LEU A 515 -17.02 24.12 19.02
C LEU A 515 -17.59 22.97 19.88
N GLY A 516 -17.56 23.13 21.21
CA GLY A 516 -18.09 22.14 22.15
C GLY A 516 -19.59 22.24 22.45
N SER A 517 -20.29 23.27 21.98
CA SER A 517 -21.73 23.47 22.24
C SER A 517 -22.61 22.76 21.21
N SER A 518 -23.80 22.32 21.66
CA SER A 518 -24.84 21.87 20.72
C SER A 518 -25.37 23.05 19.90
N ILE A 519 -25.98 22.78 18.73
CA ILE A 519 -26.49 23.83 17.83
C ILE A 519 -27.45 24.80 18.55
N PRO A 520 -28.41 24.35 19.38
CA PRO A 520 -29.31 25.25 20.11
C PRO A 520 -28.60 26.11 21.17
N GLU A 521 -27.47 25.64 21.71
CA GLU A 521 -26.68 26.34 22.73
C GLU A 521 -25.69 27.37 22.16
N LEU A 522 -25.50 27.44 20.84
CA LEU A 522 -24.54 28.37 20.24
C LEU A 522 -24.81 29.84 20.60
N GLY A 523 -26.09 30.21 20.75
CA GLY A 523 -26.46 31.56 21.21
C GLY A 523 -26.00 31.87 22.63
N ASN A 524 -25.98 30.86 23.50
CA ASN A 524 -25.58 30.96 24.90
C ASN A 524 -24.09 31.25 25.02
N THR A 525 -23.28 30.55 24.21
CA THR A 525 -21.83 30.69 24.20
C THR A 525 -21.37 32.03 23.63
N LEU A 526 -22.09 32.59 22.66
CA LEU A 526 -21.78 33.89 22.07
C LEU A 526 -22.15 35.06 23.00
N GLN A 527 -23.22 34.93 23.79
CA GLN A 527 -23.73 36.01 24.64
C GLN A 527 -23.37 35.85 26.12
N GLY A 528 -22.81 34.70 26.51
CA GLY A 528 -22.41 34.39 27.89
C GLY A 528 -23.59 34.18 28.84
N THR A 529 -24.73 33.70 28.34
CA THR A 529 -25.97 33.50 29.11
C THR A 529 -26.41 32.06 29.10
N ASP A 530 -27.04 31.58 30.18
CA ASP A 530 -27.55 30.20 30.24
C ASP A 530 -28.91 30.01 29.54
N ALA A 531 -29.61 31.10 29.22
CA ALA A 531 -30.91 31.05 28.53
C ALA A 531 -30.74 30.87 27.02
N LEU A 532 -31.46 29.90 26.45
CA LEU A 532 -31.44 29.59 25.02
C LEU A 532 -31.86 30.79 24.17
N ASN A 533 -31.09 31.08 23.11
CA ASN A 533 -31.47 32.09 22.13
C ASN A 533 -32.63 31.57 21.26
N PRO A 534 -33.75 32.30 21.12
CA PRO A 534 -34.94 31.84 20.41
C PRO A 534 -34.69 31.55 18.92
N PHE A 535 -33.68 32.17 18.30
CA PHE A 535 -33.30 31.87 16.92
C PHE A 535 -32.65 30.48 16.82
N PHE A 536 -31.69 30.19 17.69
CA PHE A 536 -30.97 28.90 17.73
C PHE A 536 -31.83 27.76 18.28
N ALA A 537 -32.76 28.07 19.18
CA ALA A 537 -33.76 27.15 19.72
C ALA A 537 -35.03 27.04 18.86
N SER A 538 -34.92 27.26 17.54
CA SER A 538 -36.02 27.16 16.59
C SER A 538 -35.73 26.21 15.44
N VAL A 539 -36.79 25.86 14.69
CA VAL A 539 -36.68 25.04 13.47
C VAL A 539 -35.93 25.76 12.32
N LEU A 540 -35.64 27.05 12.41
CA LEU A 540 -35.06 27.84 11.33
C LEU A 540 -33.70 27.29 10.86
N ILE A 541 -32.81 26.94 11.79
CA ILE A 541 -31.49 26.38 11.46
C ILE A 541 -31.63 24.99 10.79
N PRO A 542 -32.37 24.03 11.39
CA PRO A 542 -32.72 22.77 10.72
C PRO A 542 -33.32 22.95 9.32
N PHE A 543 -34.22 23.91 9.15
CA PHE A 543 -34.85 24.21 7.86
C PHE A 543 -33.83 24.62 6.81
N VAL A 544 -32.92 25.54 7.16
CA VAL A 544 -31.83 25.95 6.26
C VAL A 544 -30.88 24.80 5.95
N LEU A 545 -30.48 24.02 6.96
CA LEU A 545 -29.58 22.87 6.78
C LEU A 545 -30.18 21.82 5.83
N ILE A 546 -31.46 21.47 6.03
CA ILE A 546 -32.16 20.54 5.14
C ILE A 546 -32.30 21.16 3.75
N ALA A 547 -32.72 22.43 3.62
CA ALA A 547 -32.86 23.06 2.31
C ALA A 547 -31.55 23.09 1.51
N LEU A 548 -30.41 23.33 2.17
CA LEU A 548 -29.09 23.37 1.53
C LEU A 548 -28.57 21.99 1.15
N PHE A 549 -28.75 20.97 2.01
CA PHE A 549 -28.04 19.70 1.88
C PHE A 549 -28.92 18.52 1.46
N LEU A 550 -30.22 18.70 1.27
CA LEU A 550 -31.13 17.61 0.85
C LEU A 550 -30.71 16.95 -0.47
N GLY A 551 -30.09 17.69 -1.38
CA GLY A 551 -29.58 17.19 -2.66
C GLY A 551 -28.16 16.61 -2.62
N HIS A 552 -27.47 16.69 -1.47
CA HIS A 552 -26.05 16.31 -1.38
C HIS A 552 -25.89 14.85 -0.92
N PRO A 553 -25.10 14.00 -1.61
CA PRO A 553 -24.99 12.56 -1.32
C PRO A 553 -24.60 12.19 0.12
N SER A 554 -23.60 12.89 0.68
CA SER A 554 -23.11 12.70 2.05
C SER A 554 -23.74 13.65 3.08
N TRP A 555 -23.79 14.94 2.79
CA TRP A 555 -24.28 15.97 3.71
C TRP A 555 -25.80 15.92 3.99
N LYS A 556 -26.60 15.21 3.17
CA LYS A 556 -28.02 14.98 3.50
C LYS A 556 -28.17 14.26 4.84
N TRP A 557 -27.33 13.27 5.12
CA TRP A 557 -27.39 12.47 6.34
C TRP A 557 -26.94 13.27 7.56
N PHE A 558 -25.97 14.18 7.38
CA PHE A 558 -25.61 15.17 8.39
C PHE A 558 -26.79 16.05 8.76
N ALA A 559 -27.45 16.67 7.77
CA ALA A 559 -28.56 17.60 8.00
C ALA A 559 -29.76 16.91 8.68
N ILE A 560 -30.09 15.68 8.26
CA ILE A 560 -31.13 14.86 8.89
C ILE A 560 -30.75 14.51 10.33
N GLY A 561 -29.51 14.04 10.56
CA GLY A 561 -29.01 13.70 11.88
C GLY A 561 -29.01 14.89 12.83
N ALA A 562 -28.51 16.04 12.38
CA ALA A 562 -28.47 17.28 13.15
C ALA A 562 -29.88 17.76 13.52
N THR A 563 -30.84 17.65 12.59
CA THR A 563 -32.25 18.00 12.84
C THR A 563 -32.86 17.09 13.93
N LEU A 564 -32.56 15.79 13.91
CA LEU A 564 -33.01 14.85 14.95
C LEU A 564 -32.30 15.10 16.28
N GLY A 565 -31.01 15.44 16.27
CA GLY A 565 -30.25 15.82 17.46
C GLY A 565 -30.83 17.06 18.14
N ILE A 566 -31.15 18.09 17.36
CA ILE A 566 -31.83 19.32 17.84
C ILE A 566 -33.22 18.98 18.39
N THR A 567 -33.98 18.11 17.71
CA THR A 567 -35.30 17.65 18.20
C THR A 567 -35.19 17.06 19.60
N ALA A 568 -34.21 16.16 19.81
CA ALA A 568 -33.97 15.54 21.11
C ALA A 568 -33.57 16.58 22.16
N PHE A 569 -32.64 17.48 21.83
CA PHE A 569 -32.18 18.54 22.72
C PHE A 569 -33.31 19.47 23.18
N LEU A 570 -34.13 19.97 22.25
CA LEU A 570 -35.25 20.86 22.56
C LEU A 570 -36.32 20.17 23.41
N THR A 571 -36.57 18.87 23.15
CA THR A 571 -37.51 18.06 23.94
C THR A 571 -37.04 17.91 25.39
N VAL A 572 -35.75 17.61 25.59
CA VAL A 572 -35.15 17.50 26.92
C VAL A 572 -35.15 18.86 27.63
N SER A 573 -34.72 19.92 26.94
CA SER A 573 -34.67 21.28 27.50
C SER A 573 -36.05 21.78 27.93
N ALA A 574 -37.11 21.51 27.16
CA ALA A 574 -38.47 21.88 27.52
C ALA A 574 -38.94 21.27 28.86
N VAL A 575 -38.37 20.13 29.26
CA VAL A 575 -38.68 19.43 30.51
C VAL A 575 -37.79 19.93 31.65
N TYR A 576 -36.47 19.93 31.44
CA TYR A 576 -35.48 20.11 32.51
C TYR A 576 -35.06 21.57 32.72
N ASP A 577 -34.84 22.34 31.66
CA ASP A 577 -34.44 23.76 31.75
C ASP A 577 -34.95 24.55 30.53
N PRO A 578 -36.17 25.12 30.60
CA PRO A 578 -36.81 25.73 29.44
C PRO A 578 -36.49 27.24 29.34
N ALA A 579 -35.42 27.73 29.95
CA ALA A 579 -35.08 29.14 29.90
C ALA A 579 -34.79 29.58 28.45
N VAL A 580 -35.63 30.47 27.90
CA VAL A 580 -35.44 31.06 26.57
C VAL A 580 -35.37 32.57 26.70
N TRP A 581 -34.45 33.21 25.97
CA TRP A 581 -34.29 34.66 25.99
C TRP A 581 -35.60 35.36 25.58
N GLY A 582 -36.03 36.32 26.40
CA GLY A 582 -37.28 37.07 26.22
C GLY A 582 -38.54 36.37 26.73
N LEU A 583 -38.50 35.04 26.94
CA LEU A 583 -39.61 34.24 27.46
C LEU A 583 -39.38 33.75 28.90
N GLY A 584 -38.13 33.80 29.38
CA GLY A 584 -37.73 33.32 30.69
C GLY A 584 -37.92 31.80 30.85
N ASN A 585 -37.99 31.33 32.09
CA ASN A 585 -38.37 29.95 32.43
C ASN A 585 -39.88 29.88 32.68
N SER A 586 -40.68 30.11 31.65
CA SER A 586 -42.15 30.17 31.73
C SER A 586 -42.82 29.04 30.96
N ASN A 587 -44.12 28.83 31.19
CA ASN A 587 -44.91 27.89 30.40
C ASN A 587 -44.90 28.24 28.90
N LEU A 588 -44.79 29.54 28.56
CA LEU A 588 -44.64 29.99 27.17
C LEU A 588 -43.32 29.52 26.56
N ALA A 589 -42.22 29.54 27.32
CA ALA A 589 -40.93 29.02 26.85
C ALA A 589 -40.95 27.50 26.64
N ARG A 590 -41.61 26.75 27.54
CA ARG A 590 -41.81 25.29 27.38
C ARG A 590 -42.61 24.97 26.11
N ILE A 591 -43.72 25.69 25.89
CA ILE A 591 -44.54 25.53 24.69
C ILE A 591 -43.74 25.88 23.43
N PHE A 592 -42.97 26.97 23.46
CA PHE A 592 -42.11 27.38 22.36
C PHE A 592 -41.11 26.29 21.96
N LEU A 593 -40.40 25.70 22.93
CA LEU A 593 -39.43 24.63 22.69
C LEU A 593 -40.09 23.35 22.16
N LEU A 594 -41.24 22.94 22.73
CA LEU A 594 -41.98 21.77 22.27
C LEU A 594 -42.52 21.92 20.85
N VAL A 595 -43.07 23.10 20.52
CA VAL A 595 -43.56 23.40 19.15
C VAL A 595 -42.41 23.29 18.16
N ASN A 596 -41.25 23.89 18.46
CA ASN A 596 -40.08 23.80 17.58
C ASN A 596 -39.52 22.38 17.47
N ALA A 597 -39.52 21.60 18.56
CA ALA A 597 -39.13 20.19 18.52
C ALA A 597 -40.02 19.37 17.56
N VAL A 598 -41.35 19.57 17.62
CA VAL A 598 -42.30 18.90 16.71
C VAL A 598 -42.07 19.32 15.26
N LEU A 599 -41.80 20.60 15.01
CA LEU A 599 -41.49 21.11 13.67
C LEU A 599 -40.19 20.51 13.12
N CYS A 600 -39.12 20.42 13.94
CA CYS A 600 -37.87 19.76 13.57
C CYS A 600 -38.08 18.27 13.23
N TYR A 601 -38.84 17.54 14.05
CA TYR A 601 -39.17 16.14 13.78
C TYR A 601 -39.94 15.97 12.46
N GLY A 602 -40.94 16.83 12.22
CA GLY A 602 -41.68 16.85 10.96
C GLY A 602 -40.79 17.07 9.75
N LEU A 603 -39.84 18.01 9.86
CA LEU A 603 -38.86 18.33 8.81
C LEU A 603 -37.93 17.15 8.50
N ALA A 604 -37.36 16.51 9.52
CA ALA A 604 -36.50 15.33 9.33
C ALA A 604 -37.27 14.17 8.67
N ARG A 605 -38.53 13.95 9.06
CA ARG A 605 -39.40 12.93 8.48
C ARG A 605 -39.73 13.20 7.01
N LEU A 606 -39.92 14.47 6.65
CA LEU A 606 -40.15 14.86 5.25
C LEU A 606 -38.90 14.64 4.40
N ALA A 607 -37.72 14.98 4.91
CA ALA A 607 -36.44 14.75 4.23
C ALA A 607 -36.18 13.26 3.97
N LEU A 608 -36.54 12.38 4.92
CA LEU A 608 -36.41 10.92 4.78
C LEU A 608 -37.35 10.31 3.74
N LYS A 609 -38.52 10.91 3.49
CA LYS A 609 -39.51 10.36 2.53
C LYS A 609 -39.14 10.58 1.06
N LYS A 610 -38.28 11.57 0.76
CA LYS A 610 -38.00 11.99 -0.62
C LYS A 610 -37.20 10.94 -1.42
N ASP A 611 -36.54 9.99 -0.75
CA ASP A 611 -35.84 8.86 -1.38
C ASP A 611 -36.80 7.76 -1.90
N GLY A 612 -38.10 7.84 -1.61
CA GLY A 612 -39.12 6.86 -2.06
C GLY A 612 -39.89 7.23 -3.33
N GLN A 613 -39.59 8.35 -3.98
CA GLN A 613 -40.33 8.83 -5.17
C GLN A 613 -39.43 9.21 -6.36
N THR A 614 -38.17 8.80 -6.36
CA THR A 614 -37.29 8.86 -7.53
C THR A 614 -36.56 7.54 -7.71
N ALA A 615 -37.33 6.50 -8.03
CA ALA A 615 -36.87 5.26 -8.63
C ALA A 615 -37.66 5.04 -9.93
#